data_AF-A0A519SA52-F1
#
_entry.id   AF-A0A519SA52-F1
#
_cell.length_a   1.000
_cell.length_b   1.000
_cell.length_c   1.000
_cell.angle_alpha   90.00
_cell.angle_beta   90.00
_cell.angle_gamma   90.00
#
_symmetry.space_group_name_H-M   'P 1'
#
loop_
_entity.id
_entity.type
_entity.pdbx_description
1 polymer ?
#
loop_
_entity_poly.entity_id
_entity_poly.type
_entity_poly.pdbx_seq_one_letter_code
_entity_poly.pdbx_strand_id
1 'polypeptide(L)'
;MKNVPAQVTIEKPCSQNWEEMEKRDGLNFCQACNKCVIDFTGYSNAEIIKTLASASSEVCGRLTKNQLAQLNYHLAVVPAGRSWMKYLGVLAIGVSIFAQSPSATAASFSVNTEIIKDSNNTDEKKPVKIGKINGRVLGADKKPLKGIKLVISNTKYSALTDDNGRYEIKFTQGIDAKNNVLLINSSKFEAEIAINFSSEKQVDLFAQDRNLMIMGGMGYMPRKTNNNITKS
;
A
#
# COMPACT_ATOMS: atom_id res chain seq x y z
N MET A 1 19.01 15.15 15.69
CA MET A 1 18.81 13.68 15.72
C MET A 1 17.73 13.34 14.71
N LYS A 2 17.99 12.47 13.72
CA LYS A 2 16.95 12.05 12.78
C LYS A 2 15.94 11.21 13.56
N ASN A 3 14.71 11.69 13.71
CA ASN A 3 13.62 10.91 14.32
C ASN A 3 13.37 9.71 13.41
N VAL A 4 13.75 8.52 13.87
CA VAL A 4 13.50 7.31 13.11
C VAL A 4 12.09 6.84 13.44
N PRO A 5 11.19 6.69 12.45
CA PRO A 5 9.79 6.37 12.74
C PRO A 5 9.71 4.99 13.40
N ALA A 6 8.81 4.86 14.36
CA ALA A 6 8.53 3.57 14.96
C ALA A 6 7.85 2.64 13.95
N GLN A 7 8.04 1.33 14.14
CA GLN A 7 7.38 0.30 13.37
C GLN A 7 6.89 -0.81 14.28
N VAL A 8 5.80 -1.43 13.86
CA VAL A 8 5.21 -2.61 14.48
C VAL A 8 5.48 -3.81 13.59
N THR A 9 5.97 -4.90 14.18
CA THR A 9 6.29 -6.15 13.48
C THR A 9 5.71 -7.34 14.23
N ILE A 10 5.39 -8.42 13.52
CA ILE A 10 5.12 -9.72 14.15
C ILE A 10 6.45 -10.47 14.25
N GLU A 11 7.06 -10.44 15.44
CA GLU A 11 8.37 -11.05 15.70
C GLU A 11 8.27 -12.58 15.77
N LYS A 12 7.17 -13.08 16.33
CA LYS A 12 6.91 -14.52 16.53
C LYS A 12 5.61 -14.91 15.86
N PRO A 13 5.59 -15.09 14.52
CA PRO A 13 4.39 -15.55 13.83
C PRO A 13 4.00 -16.93 14.38
N CYS A 14 2.72 -17.12 14.68
CA CYS A 14 2.20 -18.42 15.11
C CYS A 14 1.15 -18.91 14.11
N SER A 15 1.26 -20.18 13.73
CA SER A 15 0.38 -20.83 12.73
C SER A 15 -0.75 -21.64 13.37
N GLN A 16 -1.14 -21.30 14.60
CA GLN A 16 -2.23 -22.01 15.28
C GLN A 16 -3.57 -21.71 14.61
N ASN A 17 -4.45 -22.71 14.57
CA ASN A 17 -5.79 -22.55 14.03
C ASN A 17 -6.64 -21.73 15.00
N TRP A 18 -7.00 -20.51 14.59
CA TRP A 18 -7.80 -19.57 15.37
C TRP A 18 -9.15 -20.13 15.82
N GLU A 19 -9.81 -20.91 14.96
CA GLU A 19 -11.14 -21.49 15.21
C GLU A 19 -11.09 -22.60 16.26
N GLU A 20 -9.93 -23.23 16.43
CA GLU A 20 -9.71 -24.38 17.33
C GLU A 20 -9.00 -23.97 18.64
N MET A 21 -8.75 -22.68 18.86
CA MET A 21 -8.09 -22.21 20.07
C MET A 21 -8.98 -22.38 21.30
N GLU A 22 -8.36 -22.82 22.39
CA GLU A 22 -8.97 -22.80 23.71
C GLU A 22 -9.30 -21.36 24.10
N LYS A 23 -10.47 -21.14 24.71
CA LYS A 23 -10.84 -19.83 25.25
C LYS A 23 -10.38 -19.70 26.70
N ARG A 24 -9.69 -18.60 27.01
CA ARG A 24 -9.33 -18.18 28.37
C ARG A 24 -9.73 -16.72 28.57
N ASP A 25 -10.44 -16.44 29.64
CA ASP A 25 -10.98 -15.10 29.95
C ASP A 25 -11.78 -14.48 28.80
N GLY A 26 -12.49 -15.32 28.03
CA GLY A 26 -13.27 -14.90 26.87
C GLY A 26 -12.47 -14.62 25.59
N LEU A 27 -11.14 -14.74 25.62
CA LEU A 27 -10.24 -14.57 24.48
C LEU A 27 -9.69 -15.91 24.01
N ASN A 28 -9.32 -16.01 22.74
CA ASN A 28 -8.60 -17.18 22.24
C ASN A 28 -7.17 -17.20 22.79
N PHE A 29 -6.75 -18.34 23.32
CA PHE A 29 -5.43 -18.51 23.91
C PHE A 29 -4.46 -19.17 22.92
N CYS A 30 -3.40 -18.46 22.54
CA CYS A 30 -2.35 -18.99 21.69
C CYS A 30 -1.31 -19.72 22.54
N GLN A 31 -1.22 -21.04 22.39
CA GLN A 31 -0.26 -21.85 23.15
C GLN A 31 1.19 -21.57 22.72
N ALA A 32 1.42 -21.23 21.45
CA ALA A 32 2.75 -20.93 20.91
C ALA A 32 3.31 -19.61 21.46
N CYS A 33 2.45 -18.62 21.65
CA CYS A 33 2.83 -17.35 22.28
C CYS A 33 2.70 -17.39 23.81
N ASN A 34 2.00 -18.41 24.34
CA ASN A 34 1.57 -18.57 25.73
C ASN A 34 0.81 -17.33 26.26
N LYS A 35 -0.11 -16.80 25.44
CA LYS A 35 -0.82 -15.53 25.69
C LYS A 35 -2.23 -15.56 25.11
N CYS A 36 -3.16 -14.83 25.74
CA CYS A 36 -4.43 -14.49 25.11
C CYS A 36 -4.20 -13.58 23.90
N VAL A 37 -4.83 -13.92 22.78
CA VAL A 37 -4.70 -13.18 21.53
C VAL A 37 -5.70 -12.04 21.50
N ILE A 38 -5.23 -10.85 21.19
CA ILE A 38 -6.09 -9.70 20.90
C ILE A 38 -6.42 -9.71 19.41
N ASP A 39 -7.70 -9.83 19.07
CA ASP A 39 -8.16 -9.69 17.70
C ASP A 39 -8.37 -8.20 17.38
N PHE A 40 -7.49 -7.64 16.55
CA PHE A 40 -7.54 -6.25 16.12
C PHE A 40 -8.46 -6.05 14.92
N THR A 41 -9.25 -7.05 14.51
CA THR A 41 -10.26 -6.87 13.48
C THR A 41 -11.21 -5.73 13.87
N GLY A 42 -11.31 -4.70 13.02
CA GLY A 42 -12.14 -3.52 13.28
C GLY A 42 -11.47 -2.40 14.09
N TYR A 43 -10.28 -2.62 14.65
CA TYR A 43 -9.54 -1.57 15.37
C TYR A 43 -8.94 -0.55 14.39
N SER A 44 -8.96 0.72 14.79
CA SER A 44 -8.23 1.81 14.16
C SER A 44 -6.74 1.78 14.51
N ASN A 45 -5.90 2.43 13.71
CA ASN A 45 -4.46 2.56 13.99
C ASN A 45 -4.20 3.13 15.40
N ALA A 46 -4.99 4.12 15.85
CA ALA A 46 -4.84 4.72 17.16
C ALA A 46 -5.16 3.74 18.30
N GLU A 47 -6.19 2.91 18.15
CA GLU A 47 -6.55 1.89 19.14
C GLU A 47 -5.51 0.77 19.22
N ILE A 48 -4.99 0.31 18.09
CA ILE A 48 -3.90 -0.68 18.07
C ILE A 48 -2.67 -0.11 18.77
N ILE A 49 -2.25 1.12 18.43
CA ILE A 49 -1.11 1.79 19.07
C ILE A 49 -1.32 1.93 20.57
N LYS A 50 -2.49 2.40 21.00
CA LYS A 50 -2.83 2.56 22.41
C LYS A 50 -2.76 1.22 23.15
N THR A 51 -3.28 0.15 22.55
CA THR A 51 -3.28 -1.20 23.13
C THR A 51 -1.85 -1.71 23.30
N LEU A 52 -1.00 -1.58 22.27
CA LEU A 52 0.40 -1.99 22.33
C LEU A 52 1.22 -1.14 23.31
N ALA A 53 0.98 0.17 23.37
CA ALA A 53 1.69 1.07 24.27
C ALA A 53 1.29 0.92 25.75
N SER A 54 0.07 0.46 26.02
CA SER A 54 -0.45 0.26 27.38
C SER A 54 -0.16 -1.13 27.92
N ALA A 55 0.36 -2.04 27.09
CA ALA A 55 0.67 -3.40 27.49
C ALA A 55 1.95 -3.44 28.34
N SER A 56 1.89 -4.11 29.49
CA SER A 56 3.04 -4.35 30.37
C SER A 56 3.98 -5.45 29.86
N SER A 57 3.56 -6.20 28.86
CA SER A 57 4.30 -7.31 28.25
C SER A 57 4.02 -7.39 26.75
N GLU A 58 4.82 -8.19 26.03
CA GLU A 58 4.59 -8.52 24.61
C GLU A 58 3.14 -8.96 24.38
N VAL A 59 2.48 -8.39 23.36
CA VAL A 59 1.10 -8.72 22.99
C VAL A 59 1.11 -9.79 21.91
N CYS A 60 0.27 -10.82 22.03
CA CYS A 60 -0.08 -11.67 20.90
C CYS A 60 -1.28 -11.05 20.20
N GLY A 61 -1.11 -10.66 18.93
CA GLY A 61 -2.16 -9.98 18.16
C GLY A 61 -2.52 -10.73 16.90
N ARG A 62 -3.78 -10.62 16.50
CA ARG A 62 -4.32 -11.08 15.22
C ARG A 62 -4.83 -9.88 14.42
N LEU A 63 -4.35 -9.69 13.20
CA LEU A 63 -4.72 -8.57 12.31
C LEU A 63 -4.47 -8.95 10.85
N THR A 64 -5.02 -8.18 9.91
CA THR A 64 -4.69 -8.38 8.48
C THR A 64 -3.30 -7.83 8.15
N LYS A 65 -2.66 -8.38 7.11
CA LYS A 65 -1.46 -7.77 6.51
C LYS A 65 -1.69 -6.30 6.15
N ASN A 66 -2.87 -5.96 5.65
CA ASN A 66 -3.23 -4.58 5.31
C ASN A 66 -3.27 -3.65 6.53
N GLN A 67 -3.90 -4.07 7.64
CA GLN A 67 -3.90 -3.30 8.89
C GLN A 67 -2.48 -3.08 9.40
N LEU A 68 -1.60 -4.09 9.32
CA LEU A 68 -0.20 -3.95 9.71
C LEU A 68 0.55 -2.94 8.81
N ALA A 69 0.33 -2.99 7.50
CA ALA A 69 0.92 -2.04 6.55
C ALA A 69 0.42 -0.60 6.78
N GLN A 70 -0.88 -0.42 6.98
CA GLN A 70 -1.49 0.87 7.29
C GLN A 70 -1.02 1.45 8.62
N LEU A 71 -0.87 0.59 9.64
CA LEU A 71 -0.32 0.97 10.95
C LEU A 71 1.12 1.49 10.80
N ASN A 72 1.98 0.77 10.08
CA ASN A 72 3.36 1.18 9.84
C ASN A 72 3.48 2.43 8.99
N TYR A 73 2.61 2.60 7.99
CA TYR A 73 2.52 3.85 7.23
C TYR A 73 2.13 5.03 8.13
N HIS A 74 1.12 4.85 8.98
CA HIS A 74 0.68 5.87 9.93
C HIS A 74 1.79 6.26 10.91
N LEU A 75 2.54 5.29 11.45
CA LEU A 75 3.70 5.56 12.32
C LEU A 75 4.87 6.25 11.58
N ALA A 76 5.00 6.05 10.27
CA ALA A 76 6.04 6.68 9.46
C ALA A 76 5.74 8.13 9.09
N VAL A 77 4.45 8.47 8.88
CA VAL A 77 4.03 9.78 8.37
C VAL A 77 3.60 10.73 9.48
N VAL A 78 3.08 10.24 10.60
CA VAL A 78 2.64 11.10 11.70
C VAL A 78 3.87 11.60 12.48
N PRO A 79 4.15 12.92 12.50
CA PRO A 79 5.29 13.44 13.22
C PRO A 79 5.12 13.19 14.73
N ALA A 80 6.07 12.45 15.32
CA ALA A 80 6.14 12.27 16.76
C ALA A 80 6.30 13.65 17.42
N GLY A 81 5.25 14.10 18.13
CA GLY A 81 5.33 15.24 19.05
C GLY A 81 4.69 16.57 18.65
N ARG A 82 3.78 16.64 17.66
CA ARG A 82 3.06 17.90 17.38
C ARG A 82 1.59 17.82 17.78
N SER A 83 1.27 18.51 18.88
CA SER A 83 -0.08 18.75 19.39
C SER A 83 -0.94 19.38 18.30
N TRP A 84 -1.70 18.55 17.60
CA TRP A 84 -2.73 18.92 16.63
C TRP A 84 -3.77 19.90 17.20
N MET A 85 -3.90 19.99 18.54
CA MET A 85 -4.70 21.03 19.23
C MET A 85 -4.21 22.46 18.96
N LYS A 86 -2.96 22.69 18.54
CA LYS A 86 -2.48 24.05 18.21
C LYS A 86 -3.11 24.61 16.92
N TYR A 87 -3.73 23.77 16.10
CA TYR A 87 -4.37 24.18 14.85
C TYR A 87 -5.90 24.39 14.97
N LEU A 88 -6.51 24.04 16.11
CA LEU A 88 -7.92 24.36 16.38
C LEU A 88 -8.12 25.82 16.85
N GLY A 89 -7.07 26.48 17.36
CA GLY A 89 -7.14 27.87 17.84
C GLY A 89 -7.25 28.94 16.75
N VAL A 90 -7.02 28.61 15.47
CA VAL A 90 -7.02 29.58 14.36
C VAL A 90 -8.43 29.81 13.79
N LEU A 91 -9.39 28.93 14.04
CA LEU A 91 -10.76 29.08 13.54
C LEU A 91 -11.65 30.01 14.40
N ALA A 92 -11.18 30.46 15.57
CA ALA A 92 -11.96 31.28 16.49
C ALA A 92 -11.83 32.81 16.28
N ILE A 93 -10.97 33.29 15.37
CA ILE A 93 -10.76 34.74 15.12
C ILE A 93 -11.55 35.22 13.87
N GLY A 94 -12.32 34.35 13.23
CA GLY A 94 -12.94 34.61 11.92
C GLY A 94 -14.43 34.97 11.89
N VAL A 95 -15.05 35.44 12.99
CA VAL A 95 -16.52 35.70 13.01
C VAL A 95 -16.91 37.18 13.00
N SER A 96 -15.97 38.14 12.97
CA SER A 96 -16.34 39.56 13.14
C SER A 96 -16.23 40.47 11.91
N ILE A 97 -16.04 39.94 10.68
CA ILE A 97 -15.99 40.81 9.48
C ILE A 97 -16.75 40.16 8.31
N PHE A 98 -18.08 40.03 8.45
CA PHE A 98 -19.00 39.90 7.31
C PHE A 98 -19.94 41.10 7.28
N ALA A 99 -19.37 42.27 7.04
CA ALA A 99 -20.11 43.44 6.59
C ALA A 99 -19.16 44.28 5.74
N GLN A 100 -18.99 43.88 4.47
CA GLN A 100 -18.67 44.71 3.32
C GLN A 100 -18.44 43.79 2.13
N SER A 101 -19.34 43.85 1.15
CA SER A 101 -19.21 43.23 -0.16
C SER A 101 -18.54 44.22 -1.12
N PRO A 102 -17.31 43.99 -1.58
CA PRO A 102 -16.82 44.64 -2.79
C PRO A 102 -17.14 43.74 -3.99
N SER A 103 -17.88 44.32 -4.93
CA SER A 103 -18.14 43.77 -6.26
C SER A 103 -16.90 43.89 -7.16
N ALA A 104 -16.84 43.00 -8.16
CA ALA A 104 -15.96 43.00 -9.35
C ALA A 104 -14.47 42.65 -9.10
N THR A 105 -13.75 41.94 -9.98
CA THR A 105 -13.93 41.63 -11.41
C THR A 105 -13.10 40.38 -11.72
N ALA A 106 -13.60 39.46 -12.55
CA ALA A 106 -12.81 38.33 -13.04
C ALA A 106 -11.78 38.82 -14.06
N ALA A 107 -10.50 38.87 -13.68
CA ALA A 107 -9.41 39.05 -14.63
C ALA A 107 -9.19 37.73 -15.39
N SER A 108 -9.56 37.69 -16.67
CA SER A 108 -9.14 36.65 -17.60
C SER A 108 -7.66 36.83 -17.91
N PHE A 109 -6.80 35.97 -17.37
CA PHE A 109 -5.42 35.86 -17.83
C PHE A 109 -5.38 34.98 -19.08
N SER A 110 -5.14 35.59 -20.24
CA SER A 110 -4.73 34.88 -21.44
C SER A 110 -3.28 34.44 -21.28
N VAL A 111 -3.05 33.16 -21.00
CA VAL A 111 -1.71 32.57 -21.06
C VAL A 111 -1.38 32.32 -22.52
N ASN A 112 -0.47 33.12 -23.08
CA ASN A 112 0.28 32.73 -24.27
C ASN A 112 1.22 31.60 -23.87
N THR A 113 0.96 30.39 -24.35
CA THR A 113 1.92 29.28 -24.26
C THR A 113 2.90 29.43 -25.41
N GLU A 114 4.10 29.94 -25.12
CA GLU A 114 5.23 29.77 -26.04
C GLU A 114 5.69 28.31 -25.98
N ILE A 115 5.63 27.66 -27.14
CA ILE A 115 6.10 26.30 -27.36
C ILE A 115 7.62 26.34 -27.34
N ILE A 116 8.23 25.91 -26.23
CA ILE A 116 9.64 25.56 -26.21
C ILE A 116 9.77 24.19 -26.89
N LYS A 117 10.24 24.22 -28.14
CA LYS A 117 10.75 23.04 -28.86
C LYS A 117 12.13 22.71 -28.30
N ASP A 118 12.18 21.82 -27.32
CA ASP A 118 13.43 21.15 -26.97
C ASP A 118 13.63 19.96 -27.91
N SER A 119 14.36 20.26 -28.98
CA SER A 119 15.18 19.29 -29.69
C SER A 119 16.37 18.96 -28.80
N ASN A 120 16.55 17.69 -28.40
CA ASN A 120 17.77 16.96 -28.72
C ASN A 120 17.68 15.47 -28.40
N ASN A 121 18.14 14.71 -29.39
CA ASN A 121 18.41 13.29 -29.47
C ASN A 121 19.12 12.72 -28.23
N THR A 122 18.69 11.53 -27.78
CA THR A 122 19.59 10.43 -27.44
C THR A 122 18.84 9.10 -27.35
N ASP A 123 19.29 8.17 -28.19
CA ASP A 123 19.06 6.72 -28.19
C ASP A 123 17.63 6.20 -28.35
N GLU A 124 17.16 6.21 -29.60
CA GLU A 124 16.10 5.32 -30.07
C GLU A 124 16.53 3.85 -29.93
N LYS A 125 16.28 3.25 -28.76
CA LYS A 125 16.11 1.80 -28.70
C LYS A 125 14.81 1.47 -29.42
N LYS A 126 14.95 0.73 -30.53
CA LYS A 126 13.87 0.20 -31.39
C LYS A 126 12.60 -0.11 -30.57
N PRO A 127 11.42 0.35 -31.02
CA PRO A 127 10.16 0.08 -30.33
C PRO A 127 9.97 -1.42 -30.17
N VAL A 128 9.58 -1.84 -28.96
CA VAL A 128 9.25 -3.23 -28.67
C VAL A 128 8.16 -3.68 -29.64
N LYS A 129 8.44 -4.71 -30.45
CA LYS A 129 7.57 -5.18 -31.54
C LYS A 129 6.31 -5.92 -31.09
N ILE A 130 6.08 -6.02 -29.79
CA ILE A 130 4.98 -6.82 -29.26
C ILE A 130 3.70 -5.98 -29.23
N GLY A 131 2.62 -6.48 -29.83
CA GLY A 131 1.34 -5.75 -29.93
C GLY A 131 0.42 -5.94 -28.73
N LYS A 132 0.68 -6.98 -27.92
CA LYS A 132 -0.11 -7.32 -26.74
C LYS A 132 0.65 -8.23 -25.79
N ILE A 133 0.19 -8.27 -24.55
CA ILE A 133 0.55 -9.32 -23.59
C ILE A 133 -0.70 -10.00 -23.05
N ASN A 134 -0.57 -11.26 -22.71
CA ASN A 134 -1.63 -12.04 -22.07
C ASN A 134 -1.04 -12.95 -20.99
N GLY A 135 -1.89 -13.37 -20.07
CA GLY A 135 -1.49 -14.24 -18.97
C GLY A 135 -2.67 -14.64 -18.10
N ARG A 136 -2.37 -15.21 -16.94
CA ARG A 136 -3.38 -15.67 -15.98
C ARG A 136 -3.03 -15.20 -14.58
N VAL A 137 -4.05 -14.82 -13.81
CA VAL A 137 -3.95 -14.46 -12.39
C VAL A 137 -4.60 -15.54 -11.56
N LEU A 138 -3.85 -16.03 -10.58
CA LEU A 138 -4.27 -17.06 -9.64
C LEU A 138 -4.16 -16.54 -8.20
N GLY A 139 -5.01 -17.03 -7.32
CA GLY A 139 -4.88 -16.85 -5.88
C GLY A 139 -3.82 -17.77 -5.27
N ALA A 140 -3.55 -17.60 -3.98
CA ALA A 140 -2.64 -18.49 -3.23
C ALA A 140 -3.10 -19.96 -3.23
N ASP A 141 -4.40 -20.20 -3.37
CA ASP A 141 -5.02 -21.53 -3.51
C ASP A 141 -4.97 -22.07 -4.95
N LYS A 142 -4.25 -21.40 -5.85
CA LYS A 142 -4.15 -21.69 -7.29
C LYS A 142 -5.48 -21.59 -8.05
N LYS A 143 -6.52 -21.00 -7.46
CA LYS A 143 -7.78 -20.76 -8.16
C LYS A 143 -7.71 -19.49 -9.00
N PRO A 144 -8.41 -19.45 -10.16
CA PRO A 144 -8.47 -18.25 -10.97
C PRO A 144 -9.18 -17.11 -10.25
N LEU A 145 -8.63 -15.90 -10.36
CA LEU A 145 -9.25 -14.70 -9.81
C LEU A 145 -9.95 -13.91 -10.90
N LYS A 146 -11.28 -13.78 -10.82
CA LYS A 146 -12.13 -13.02 -11.76
C LYS A 146 -12.23 -11.54 -11.38
N GLY A 147 -12.28 -10.66 -12.38
CA GLY A 147 -12.55 -9.24 -12.20
C GLY A 147 -11.41 -8.44 -11.57
N ILE A 148 -10.19 -8.98 -11.55
CA ILE A 148 -9.02 -8.31 -11.02
C ILE A 148 -8.46 -7.33 -12.06
N LYS A 149 -8.25 -6.08 -11.65
CA LYS A 149 -7.62 -5.06 -12.49
C LYS A 149 -6.10 -5.15 -12.42
N LEU A 150 -5.48 -5.37 -13.58
CA LEU A 150 -4.04 -5.24 -13.76
C LEU A 150 -3.73 -3.91 -14.41
N VAL A 151 -2.64 -3.27 -13.99
CA VAL A 151 -2.16 -2.00 -14.54
C VAL A 151 -0.67 -2.10 -14.82
N ILE A 152 -0.22 -1.58 -15.95
CA ILE A 152 1.22 -1.42 -16.20
C ILE A 152 1.66 -0.08 -15.61
N SER A 153 2.65 -0.13 -14.71
CA SER A 153 3.17 1.04 -14.01
C SER A 153 3.50 2.18 -14.96
N ASN A 154 3.12 3.40 -14.58
CA ASN A 154 3.37 4.64 -15.34
C ASN A 154 2.71 4.67 -16.73
N THR A 155 1.68 3.85 -16.97
CA THR A 155 0.91 3.88 -18.22
C THR A 155 -0.59 3.87 -17.94
N LYS A 156 -1.38 4.07 -19.00
CA LYS A 156 -2.85 3.90 -18.95
C LYS A 156 -3.29 2.47 -19.30
N TYR A 157 -2.35 1.59 -19.64
CA TYR A 157 -2.66 0.23 -20.03
C TYR A 157 -3.15 -0.56 -18.83
N SER A 158 -4.34 -1.14 -18.96
CA SER A 158 -4.95 -1.98 -17.94
C SER A 158 -5.86 -3.02 -18.56
N ALA A 159 -6.10 -4.11 -17.83
CA ALA A 159 -7.05 -5.14 -18.20
C ALA A 159 -7.76 -5.68 -16.95
N LEU A 160 -8.94 -6.26 -17.15
CA LEU A 160 -9.65 -7.04 -16.15
C LEU A 160 -9.49 -8.53 -16.46
N THR A 161 -9.38 -9.35 -15.41
CA THR A 161 -9.39 -10.79 -15.57
C THR A 161 -10.79 -11.34 -15.84
N ASP A 162 -10.89 -12.34 -16.71
CA ASP A 162 -12.11 -13.10 -16.97
C ASP A 162 -12.41 -14.15 -15.88
N ASP A 163 -13.45 -14.95 -16.08
CA ASP A 163 -13.90 -16.02 -15.16
C ASP A 163 -12.84 -17.10 -14.94
N ASN A 164 -11.90 -17.25 -15.89
CA ASN A 164 -10.78 -18.17 -15.81
C ASN A 164 -9.50 -17.49 -15.31
N GLY A 165 -9.57 -16.23 -14.87
CA GLY A 165 -8.43 -15.45 -14.40
C GLY A 165 -7.52 -14.95 -15.51
N ARG A 166 -7.92 -15.06 -16.79
CA ARG A 166 -7.08 -14.66 -17.93
C ARG A 166 -7.23 -13.17 -18.19
N TYR A 167 -6.15 -12.52 -18.62
CA TYR A 167 -6.14 -11.13 -19.04
C TYR A 167 -5.44 -10.98 -20.39
N GLU A 168 -5.79 -9.92 -21.12
CA GLU A 168 -5.10 -9.48 -22.33
C GLU A 168 -4.99 -7.95 -22.31
N ILE A 169 -3.78 -7.41 -22.49
CA ILE A 169 -3.50 -5.98 -22.62
C ILE A 169 -2.95 -5.75 -24.02
N LYS A 170 -3.64 -4.94 -24.82
CA LYS A 170 -3.21 -4.54 -26.18
C LYS A 170 -2.51 -3.18 -26.13
N PHE A 171 -1.39 -3.05 -26.83
CA PHE A 171 -0.59 -1.83 -26.90
C PHE A 171 -0.95 -1.00 -28.13
N THR A 172 -2.07 -0.29 -28.08
CA THR A 172 -2.57 0.50 -29.21
C THR A 172 -1.66 1.67 -29.61
N GLN A 173 -0.83 2.18 -28.69
CA GLN A 173 0.13 3.26 -28.92
C GLN A 173 1.58 2.80 -28.75
N GLY A 174 1.83 1.49 -28.72
CA GLY A 174 3.12 0.92 -28.32
C GLY A 174 3.39 1.09 -26.83
N ILE A 175 4.55 0.58 -26.37
CA ILE A 175 4.95 0.61 -24.96
C ILE A 175 6.46 0.86 -24.86
N ASP A 176 6.85 1.79 -23.98
CA ASP A 176 8.25 1.98 -23.62
C ASP A 176 8.70 0.81 -22.74
N ALA A 177 9.81 0.16 -23.12
CA ALA A 177 10.41 -0.95 -22.39
C ALA A 177 10.81 -0.59 -20.96
N LYS A 178 10.92 0.71 -20.61
CA LYS A 178 11.12 1.17 -19.23
C LYS A 178 9.90 0.89 -18.34
N ASN A 179 8.70 0.85 -18.91
CA ASN A 179 7.45 0.58 -18.20
C ASN A 179 7.16 -0.93 -18.22
N ASN A 180 8.03 -1.69 -17.54
CA ASN A 180 8.03 -3.15 -17.59
C ASN A 180 7.38 -3.80 -16.37
N VAL A 181 6.66 -3.07 -15.53
CA VAL A 181 6.06 -3.61 -14.30
C VAL A 181 4.55 -3.72 -14.48
N LEU A 182 4.02 -4.93 -14.34
CA LEU A 182 2.59 -5.22 -14.28
C LEU A 182 2.20 -5.45 -12.82
N LEU A 183 1.27 -4.64 -12.31
CA LEU A 183 0.84 -4.71 -10.92
C LEU A 183 -0.66 -4.95 -10.78
N ILE A 184 -1.00 -5.66 -9.71
CA ILE A 184 -2.34 -5.76 -9.14
C ILE A 184 -2.27 -4.97 -7.85
N ASN A 185 -3.04 -3.89 -7.75
CA ASN A 185 -3.18 -3.15 -6.51
C ASN A 185 -4.66 -2.87 -6.27
N SER A 186 -5.27 -3.68 -5.41
CA SER A 186 -6.66 -3.54 -4.99
C SER A 186 -6.77 -3.65 -3.47
N SER A 187 -7.94 -3.39 -2.91
CA SER A 187 -8.19 -3.55 -1.47
C SER A 187 -8.02 -5.00 -0.98
N LYS A 188 -8.24 -5.99 -1.86
CA LYS A 188 -8.23 -7.42 -1.50
C LYS A 188 -6.95 -8.13 -1.92
N PHE A 189 -6.34 -7.73 -3.02
CA PHE A 189 -5.21 -8.45 -3.62
C PHE A 189 -4.06 -7.53 -4.01
N GLU A 190 -2.85 -8.06 -3.92
CA GLU A 190 -1.60 -7.44 -4.35
C GLU A 190 -0.71 -8.43 -5.12
N ALA A 191 -0.11 -7.99 -6.22
CA ALA A 191 0.89 -8.74 -6.96
C ALA A 191 1.71 -7.81 -7.85
N GLU A 192 2.94 -8.17 -8.15
CA GLU A 192 3.80 -7.45 -9.09
C GLU A 192 4.63 -8.45 -9.90
N ILE A 193 4.78 -8.19 -11.21
CA ILE A 193 5.66 -8.96 -12.08
C ILE A 193 6.30 -8.10 -13.16
N ALA A 194 7.53 -8.45 -13.54
CA ALA A 194 8.20 -7.89 -14.70
C ALA A 194 7.62 -8.48 -16.01
N ILE A 195 7.26 -7.62 -16.93
CA ILE A 195 6.74 -7.96 -18.26
C ILE A 195 7.89 -8.50 -19.11
N ASN A 196 7.67 -9.66 -19.71
CA ASN A 196 8.52 -10.20 -20.75
C ASN A 196 8.10 -9.61 -22.10
N PHE A 197 8.88 -8.66 -22.61
CA PHE A 197 8.66 -8.04 -23.91
C PHE A 197 9.09 -8.89 -25.11
N SER A 198 9.69 -10.07 -24.88
CA SER A 198 10.07 -11.03 -25.91
C SER A 198 8.99 -12.08 -26.21
N SER A 199 7.91 -12.15 -25.39
CA SER A 199 6.83 -13.14 -25.53
C SER A 199 5.49 -12.50 -25.19
N GLU A 200 4.42 -12.78 -25.96
CA GLU A 200 3.09 -12.24 -25.62
C GLU A 200 2.57 -12.90 -24.35
N LYS A 201 2.81 -14.21 -24.23
CA LYS A 201 2.41 -14.99 -23.07
C LYS A 201 3.35 -14.72 -21.91
N GLN A 202 2.80 -14.20 -20.83
CA GLN A 202 3.45 -13.99 -19.55
C GLN A 202 3.31 -15.25 -18.68
N VAL A 203 4.15 -15.36 -17.66
CA VAL A 203 3.99 -16.40 -16.64
C VAL A 203 2.77 -16.11 -15.77
N ASP A 204 2.23 -17.15 -15.12
CA ASP A 204 1.08 -17.00 -14.24
C ASP A 204 1.43 -16.14 -13.02
N LEU A 205 0.59 -15.15 -12.75
CA LEU A 205 0.73 -14.19 -11.66
C LEU A 205 -0.03 -14.69 -10.43
N PHE A 206 0.66 -14.86 -9.31
CA PHE A 206 0.05 -15.28 -8.04
C PHE A 206 -0.22 -14.05 -7.16
N ALA A 207 -1.49 -13.74 -6.95
CA ALA A 207 -1.90 -12.61 -6.14
C ALA A 207 -1.99 -13.00 -4.66
N GLN A 208 -1.40 -12.15 -3.80
CA GLN A 208 -1.46 -12.29 -2.37
C GLN A 208 -2.72 -11.62 -1.82
N ASP A 209 -3.43 -12.31 -0.93
CA ASP A 209 -4.59 -11.74 -0.23
C ASP A 209 -4.12 -10.75 0.85
N ARG A 210 -4.57 -9.49 0.73
CA ARG A 210 -4.30 -8.42 1.70
C ARG A 210 -5.08 -8.59 3.00
N ASN A 211 -6.21 -9.30 2.95
CA ASN A 211 -7.05 -9.64 4.10
C ASN A 211 -6.60 -10.94 4.77
N LEU A 212 -5.48 -11.53 4.35
CA LEU A 212 -4.90 -12.65 5.05
C LEU A 212 -4.61 -12.25 6.50
N MET A 213 -5.31 -12.91 7.42
CA MET A 213 -5.10 -12.74 8.84
C MET A 213 -3.75 -13.33 9.22
N ILE A 214 -2.95 -12.52 9.89
CA ILE A 214 -1.67 -12.89 10.47
C ILE A 214 -1.78 -12.78 11.99
N MET A 215 -1.07 -13.66 12.69
CA MET A 215 -1.13 -13.74 14.14
C MET A 215 0.24 -14.03 14.71
N GLY A 216 0.55 -13.44 15.86
CA GLY A 216 1.80 -13.71 16.57
C GLY A 216 2.16 -12.65 17.60
N GLY A 217 3.33 -12.83 18.22
CA GLY A 217 3.91 -11.85 19.14
C GLY A 217 4.26 -10.56 18.40
N MET A 218 3.71 -9.43 18.86
CA MET A 218 3.90 -8.11 18.26
C MET A 218 4.98 -7.32 19.00
N GLY A 219 5.98 -6.86 18.24
CA GLY A 219 7.04 -5.97 18.71
C GLY A 219 6.85 -4.54 18.21
N TYR A 220 7.20 -3.56 19.04
CA TYR A 220 7.26 -2.15 18.69
C TYR A 220 8.73 -1.71 18.74
N MET A 221 9.32 -1.42 17.59
CA MET A 221 10.73 -1.04 17.49
C MET A 221 10.88 0.32 16.78
N PRO A 222 11.79 1.21 17.22
CA PRO A 222 12.24 2.31 16.37
C PRO A 222 12.93 1.71 15.14
N ARG A 223 12.54 2.12 13.93
CA ARG A 223 13.10 1.59 12.68
C ARG A 223 14.63 1.79 12.72
N LYS A 224 15.43 0.83 12.26
CA LYS A 224 16.89 0.99 12.11
C LYS A 224 17.19 1.52 10.72
N THR A 225 17.95 2.61 10.63
CA THR A 225 18.48 3.10 9.35
C THR A 225 19.63 2.19 8.96
N ASN A 226 19.44 1.33 7.96
CA ASN A 226 20.55 0.57 7.37
C ASN A 226 21.46 1.54 6.59
N ASN A 227 22.48 2.09 7.26
CA ASN A 227 23.60 2.76 6.60
C ASN A 227 24.59 1.68 6.12
N ASN A 228 24.28 1.00 5.03
CA ASN A 228 25.31 0.32 4.24
C ASN A 228 25.82 1.30 3.18
N ILE A 229 26.71 2.19 3.60
CA ILE A 229 27.65 2.83 2.67
C ILE A 229 28.93 2.01 2.82
N THR A 230 29.16 1.17 1.82
CA THR A 230 30.45 0.55 1.50
C THR A 230 31.53 1.63 1.56
N LYS A 231 32.40 1.57 2.56
CA LYS A 231 33.72 2.19 2.45
C LYS A 231 34.51 1.30 1.49
N SER A 232 34.73 1.81 0.29
CA SER A 232 35.86 1.42 -0.55
C SER A 232 36.95 2.46 -0.40
#